data_AF-M7T4X0-F1
#
_entry.id   AF-M7T4X0-F1
#
_cell.length_a   1.000
_cell.length_b   1.000
_cell.length_c   1.000
_cell.angle_alpha   90.00
_cell.angle_beta   90.00
_cell.angle_gamma   90.00
#
_symmetry.space_group_name_H-M   'P 1'
#
loop_
_entity.id
_entity.type
_entity.pdbx_description
1 polymer ?
#
loop_
_entity_poly.entity_id
_entity_poly.type
_entity_poly.pdbx_seq_one_letter_code
_entity_poly.pdbx_strand_id
1 'polypeptide(L)' 'MTKHMYITTSLDGYIAGKDGDPTWLNEIPNPSKTDYGYSEFIDGIDALVMGRNSFE' A
#
# COMPACT_ATOMS: atom_id res chain seq x y z
N MET A 1 -18.77 -5.55 -12.59
CA MET A 1 -17.95 -4.52 -11.94
C MET A 1 -16.89 -5.23 -11.12
N THR A 2 -15.64 -5.18 -11.55
CA THR A 2 -14.50 -5.84 -10.89
C THR A 2 -13.96 -4.92 -9.81
N LYS A 3 -13.53 -5.48 -8.68
CA LYS A 3 -12.88 -4.74 -7.60
C LYS A 3 -11.46 -5.29 -7.44
N HIS A 4 -10.49 -4.40 -7.38
CA HIS A 4 -9.10 -4.74 -7.17
C HIS A 4 -8.66 -4.31 -5.78
N MET A 5 -7.73 -5.06 -5.19
CA MET A 5 -7.05 -4.70 -3.95
C MET A 5 -5.55 -4.71 -4.23
N TYR A 6 -4.89 -3.61 -3.90
CA TYR A 6 -3.44 -3.47 -3.97
C TYR A 6 -2.97 -3.00 -2.60
N ILE A 7 -2.15 -3.80 -1.92
CA ILE A 7 -1.78 -3.57 -0.52
C ILE A 7 -0.39 -4.13 -0.23
N THR A 8 0.33 -3.49 0.69
CA THR A 8 1.57 -4.02 1.27
C THR A 8 1.25 -4.68 2.60
N THR A 9 1.92 -5.80 2.89
CA THR A 9 1.75 -6.55 4.13
C THR A 9 3.10 -7.01 4.65
N SER A 10 3.22 -7.09 5.97
CA SER A 10 4.27 -7.88 6.60
C SER A 10 4.13 -9.35 6.23
N LEU A 11 5.18 -10.14 6.47
CA LEU A 11 5.19 -11.57 6.18
C LEU A 11 4.09 -12.34 6.93
N ASP A 12 3.73 -11.87 8.12
CA ASP A 12 2.71 -12.45 9.00
C ASP A 12 1.30 -11.83 8.81
N GLY A 13 1.11 -10.98 7.80
CA GLY A 13 -0.22 -10.56 7.35
C GLY A 13 -0.75 -9.23 7.92
N TYR A 14 0.09 -8.42 8.58
CA TYR A 14 -0.29 -7.11 9.11
C TYR A 14 0.05 -6.00 8.12
N ILE A 15 -0.80 -4.97 8.08
CA ILE A 15 -0.66 -3.83 7.16
C ILE A 15 -0.15 -2.56 7.87
N ALA A 16 -0.11 -2.58 9.21
CA ALA A 16 0.41 -1.52 10.05
C ALA A 16 1.03 -2.14 11.31
N GLY A 17 2.04 -1.47 11.86
CA GLY A 17 2.61 -1.79 13.16
C GLY A 17 1.70 -1.41 14.31
N LYS A 18 2.26 -1.42 15.53
CA LYS A 18 1.52 -0.94 16.71
C LYS A 18 1.12 0.52 16.51
N ASP A 19 -0.07 0.87 17.01
CA ASP A 19 -0.62 2.23 16.94
C ASP A 19 -0.73 2.80 15.51
N GLY A 20 -0.81 1.95 14.49
CA GLY A 20 -0.96 2.37 13.09
C GLY A 20 0.36 2.71 12.38
N ASP A 21 1.52 2.40 12.98
CA ASP A 21 2.83 2.77 12.47
C ASP A 21 3.17 2.14 11.10
N PRO A 22 3.43 2.93 10.04
CA PRO A 22 3.86 2.43 8.74
C PRO A 22 5.38 2.38 8.55
N THR A 23 6.19 2.77 9.56
CA THR A 23 7.65 2.97 9.37
C THR A 23 8.40 1.72 8.93
N TRP A 24 7.90 0.53 9.29
CA TRP A 24 8.44 -0.76 8.85
C TRP A 24 8.56 -0.90 7.32
N LEU A 25 7.71 -0.20 6.55
CA LEU A 25 7.79 -0.16 5.09
C LEU A 25 9.12 0.39 4.56
N ASN A 26 9.83 1.19 5.37
CA ASN A 26 11.10 1.82 5.00
C ASN A 26 12.33 1.03 5.50
N GLU A 27 12.14 -0.10 6.19
CA GLU A 27 13.26 -0.95 6.64
C GLU A 27 14.04 -1.54 5.48
N ILE A 28 13.38 -1.75 4.34
CA ILE A 28 14.00 -2.15 3.09
C ILE A 28 14.27 -0.88 2.25
N PRO A 29 15.53 -0.45 2.10
CA PRO A 29 15.84 0.79 1.40
C PRO A 29 15.51 0.67 -0.10
N ASN A 30 14.86 1.71 -0.66
CA ASN A 30 14.60 1.84 -2.10
C ASN A 30 15.34 3.06 -2.70
N PRO A 31 16.69 3.01 -2.80
CA PRO A 31 17.50 4.17 -3.21
C PRO A 31 17.26 4.57 -4.67
N SER A 32 16.95 3.62 -5.54
CA SER A 32 16.61 3.86 -6.95
C SER A 32 15.19 4.38 -7.15
N LYS A 33 14.37 4.43 -6.09
CA LYS A 33 12.93 4.75 -6.16
C LYS A 33 12.22 3.90 -7.21
N THR A 34 12.55 2.62 -7.25
CA THR A 34 11.96 1.66 -8.18
C THR A 34 10.47 1.54 -7.89
N ASP A 35 9.65 1.63 -8.94
CA ASP A 35 8.23 1.30 -8.88
C ASP A 35 8.07 -0.23 -8.96
N TYR A 36 7.28 -0.78 -8.04
CA TYR A 36 6.97 -2.22 -7.98
C TYR A 36 5.61 -2.56 -8.61
N GLY A 37 5.11 -1.69 -9.49
CA GLY A 37 3.86 -1.88 -10.24
C GLY A 37 2.71 -1.01 -9.77
N TYR A 38 2.93 -0.04 -8.88
CA TYR A 38 1.89 0.86 -8.41
C TYR A 38 1.41 1.80 -9.52
N SER A 39 2.32 2.35 -10.34
CA SER A 39 1.94 3.32 -11.38
C SER A 39 1.07 2.66 -12.45
N GLU A 40 1.49 1.49 -12.95
CA GLU A 40 0.71 0.72 -13.92
C GLU A 40 -0.65 0.28 -13.34
N PHE A 41 -0.68 -0.12 -12.06
CA PHE A 41 -1.92 -0.48 -11.39
C PHE A 41 -2.90 0.70 -11.32
N ILE A 42 -2.46 1.85 -10.82
CA ILE A 42 -3.35 2.99 -10.54
C ILE A 42 -3.84 3.68 -11.82
N ASP A 43 -3.05 3.62 -12.91
CA ASP A 43 -3.44 4.15 -14.23
C ASP A 43 -4.72 3.50 -14.78
N GLY A 44 -5.04 2.28 -14.35
CA GLY A 44 -6.26 1.56 -14.74
C GLY A 44 -7.44 1.68 -13.77
N ILE A 45 -7.34 2.48 -12.70
CA ILE A 45 -8.36 2.58 -11.65
C ILE A 45 -9.13 3.89 -11.76
N ASP A 46 -10.44 3.80 -12.03
CA ASP A 46 -11.31 4.98 -12.17
C ASP A 46 -11.65 5.66 -10.83
N ALA A 47 -11.69 4.89 -9.73
CA ALA A 47 -12.09 5.38 -8.41
C ALA A 47 -11.48 4.55 -7.27
N LEU A 48 -11.14 5.24 -6.17
CA LEU A 48 -10.63 4.64 -4.94
C LEU A 48 -11.73 4.59 -3.86
N VAL A 49 -11.84 3.45 -3.18
CA VAL A 49 -12.65 3.30 -1.97
C VAL A 49 -11.71 2.89 -0.84
N MET A 50 -11.66 3.69 0.22
CA MET A 50 -10.82 3.45 1.39
C MET A 50 -11.55 3.76 2.70
N GLY A 51 -11.15 3.09 3.78
CA GLY A 51 -11.69 3.36 5.11
C GLY A 51 -11.11 4.63 5.74
N ARG A 52 -11.82 5.21 6.72
CA ARG A 52 -11.37 6.40 7.47
C ARG A 52 -9.94 6.28 8.00
N ASN A 53 -9.63 5.15 8.64
CA ASN A 53 -8.30 4.92 9.23
C ASN A 53 -7.17 4.84 8.22
N SER A 54 -7.46 4.61 6.93
CA SER A 54 -6.45 4.65 5.87
C SER A 54 -6.32 6.05 5.26
N PHE A 55 -7.34 6.89 5.44
CA PHE A 55 -7.41 8.23 4.86
C PHE A 55 -6.83 9.29 5.80
N GLU A 56 -7.07 9.15 7.10
CA GLU A 56 -6.49 9.97 8.18
C GLU A 56 -5.02 9.62 8.40
#